data_AF-F3GB73-F1
#
_entry.id   AF-F3GB73-F1
#
_cell.length_a   1.000
_cell.length_b   1.000
_cell.length_c   1.000
_cell.angle_alpha   90.00
_cell.angle_beta   90.00
_cell.angle_gamma   90.00
#
_symmetry.space_group_name_H-M   'P 1'
#
loop_
_entity.id
_entity.type
_entity.pdbx_description
1 polymer ?
#
loop_
_entity_poly.entity_id
_entity_poly.type
_entity_poly.pdbx_seq_one_letter_code
_entity_poly.pdbx_strand_id
1 'polypeptide(L)'
;MKVFYDKDCDLSIIQGKKVAIIGYGSQGHAQACNLKDSGVDVTVGLRKGSATVAKAEAHGLKVTDVASAVAAADVVMILTPDEFQSQLYKNEVEPNLKKGATLAFSHGFAIHYNQVVPRADLDVIMIAPKA
;
A
#
# COMPACT_ATOMS: atom_id res chain seq x y z
N MET A 1 -16.55 -22.05 6.35
CA MET A 1 -16.04 -20.73 5.94
C MET A 1 -16.08 -19.83 7.17
N LYS A 2 -14.99 -19.15 7.50
CA LYS A 2 -14.97 -18.18 8.61
C LYS A 2 -15.14 -16.78 8.01
N VAL A 3 -16.10 -16.03 8.52
CA VAL A 3 -16.42 -14.65 8.07
C VAL A 3 -16.16 -13.72 9.25
N PHE A 4 -15.51 -12.60 8.99
CA PHE A 4 -15.14 -11.60 9.98
C PHE A 4 -15.91 -10.31 9.71
N TYR A 5 -16.24 -9.58 10.78
CA TYR A 5 -16.95 -8.30 10.75
C TYR A 5 -16.22 -7.28 11.64
N ASP A 6 -16.73 -6.04 11.72
CA ASP A 6 -16.13 -4.98 12.55
C ASP A 6 -15.89 -5.39 14.00
N LYS A 7 -16.79 -6.19 14.60
CA LYS A 7 -16.64 -6.70 15.98
C LYS A 7 -15.45 -7.64 16.17
N ASP A 8 -14.95 -8.22 15.08
CA ASP A 8 -13.82 -9.14 15.06
C ASP A 8 -12.51 -8.41 14.69
N CYS A 9 -12.59 -7.09 14.46
CA CYS A 9 -11.48 -6.24 14.03
C CYS A 9 -11.20 -5.16 15.08
N ASP A 10 -9.93 -4.81 15.26
CA ASP A 10 -9.52 -3.68 16.07
C ASP A 10 -8.94 -2.58 15.15
N LEU A 11 -9.73 -1.55 14.91
CA LEU A 11 -9.37 -0.44 14.02
C LEU A 11 -8.17 0.37 14.57
N SER A 12 -7.97 0.37 15.89
CA SER A 12 -6.88 1.12 16.51
C SER A 12 -5.50 0.62 16.07
N ILE A 13 -5.40 -0.65 15.68
CA ILE A 13 -4.16 -1.26 15.19
C ILE A 13 -3.65 -0.52 13.96
N ILE A 14 -4.50 -0.33 12.94
CA ILE A 14 -4.09 0.34 11.70
C ILE A 14 -4.05 1.86 11.85
N GLN A 15 -4.89 2.43 12.70
CA GLN A 15 -4.82 3.86 13.04
C GLN A 15 -3.47 4.24 13.70
N GLY A 16 -2.86 3.31 14.44
CA GLY A 16 -1.53 3.47 15.02
C GLY A 16 -0.36 3.28 14.05
N LYS A 17 -0.61 3.05 12.75
CA LYS A 17 0.43 2.80 11.74
C LYS A 17 0.45 3.89 10.67
N LYS A 18 1.65 4.14 10.13
CA LYS A 18 1.79 4.92 8.89
C LYS A 18 1.60 4.01 7.69
N VAL A 19 0.66 4.35 6.82
CA VAL A 19 0.33 3.55 5.63
C VAL A 19 0.76 4.26 4.35
N ALA A 20 1.61 3.60 3.57
CA ALA A 20 1.94 4.03 2.22
C ALA A 20 1.03 3.32 1.20
N ILE A 21 0.32 4.10 0.38
CA ILE A 21 -0.43 3.60 -0.78
C ILE A 21 0.39 3.86 -2.04
N ILE A 22 0.88 2.81 -2.71
CA ILE A 22 1.73 2.94 -3.89
C ILE A 22 0.90 2.74 -5.17
N GLY A 23 0.72 3.85 -5.90
CA GLY A 23 -0.17 3.92 -7.06
C GLY A 23 -1.55 4.48 -6.70
N TYR A 24 -2.08 5.33 -7.59
CA TYR A 24 -3.34 6.06 -7.36
C TYR A 24 -4.33 5.90 -8.52
N GLY A 25 -4.55 4.64 -8.91
CA GLY A 25 -5.63 4.24 -9.83
C GLY A 25 -6.97 4.08 -9.10
N SER A 26 -7.85 3.21 -9.59
CA SER A 26 -9.16 2.95 -8.96
C SER A 26 -9.02 2.41 -7.52
N GLN A 27 -8.26 1.32 -7.33
CA GLN A 27 -8.02 0.74 -6.01
C GLN A 27 -7.23 1.70 -5.10
N GLY A 28 -6.20 2.35 -5.63
CA GLY A 28 -5.40 3.32 -4.87
C GLY A 28 -6.22 4.49 -4.36
N HIS A 29 -7.12 5.03 -5.18
CA HIS A 29 -8.04 6.07 -4.76
C HIS A 29 -8.97 5.60 -3.64
N ALA A 30 -9.68 4.49 -3.85
CA ALA A 30 -10.65 3.99 -2.89
C ALA A 30 -10.00 3.66 -1.54
N GLN A 31 -8.90 2.91 -1.54
CA GLN A 31 -8.26 2.48 -0.30
C GLN A 31 -7.60 3.64 0.45
N ALA A 32 -6.95 4.57 -0.26
CA ALA A 32 -6.36 5.74 0.40
C ALA A 32 -7.41 6.63 1.08
N CYS A 33 -8.51 6.92 0.39
CA CYS A 33 -9.58 7.74 0.96
C CYS A 33 -10.27 7.04 2.12
N ASN A 34 -10.65 5.77 1.96
CA ASN A 34 -11.33 5.02 3.02
C ASN A 34 -10.46 4.89 4.29
N LEU A 35 -9.16 4.64 4.15
CA LEU A 35 -8.24 4.60 5.28
C LEU A 35 -8.10 5.96 5.95
N LYS A 36 -7.99 7.05 5.17
CA LYS A 36 -7.94 8.41 5.70
C LYS A 36 -9.23 8.75 6.48
N ASP A 37 -10.39 8.46 5.92
CA ASP A 37 -11.69 8.67 6.57
C ASP A 37 -11.85 7.80 7.83
N SER A 38 -11.15 6.67 7.88
CA SER A 38 -11.03 5.80 9.07
C SER A 38 -9.98 6.29 10.08
N GLY A 39 -9.37 7.46 9.90
CA GLY A 39 -8.42 8.06 10.84
C GLY A 39 -6.97 7.55 10.72
N VAL A 40 -6.60 6.93 9.61
CA VAL A 40 -5.24 6.41 9.39
C VAL A 40 -4.33 7.47 8.77
N ASP A 41 -3.05 7.51 9.18
CA ASP A 41 -2.03 8.37 8.54
C ASP A 41 -1.60 7.78 7.19
N VAL A 42 -2.27 8.23 6.13
CA VAL A 42 -2.04 7.77 4.75
C VAL A 42 -1.12 8.72 4.00
N THR A 43 -0.10 8.15 3.35
CA THR A 43 0.73 8.84 2.35
C THR A 43 0.70 8.09 1.03
N VAL A 44 0.42 8.79 -0.07
CA VAL A 44 0.39 8.21 -1.42
C VAL A 44 1.77 8.34 -2.06
N GLY A 45 2.37 7.21 -2.42
CA GLY A 45 3.63 7.15 -3.17
C GLY A 45 3.36 7.10 -4.67
N LEU A 46 3.86 8.08 -5.41
CA LEU A 46 3.72 8.17 -6.87
C LEU A 46 5.06 8.44 -7.54
N ARG A 47 5.24 7.89 -8.75
CA ARG A 47 6.40 8.22 -9.59
C ARG A 47 6.43 9.71 -9.94
N LYS A 48 7.63 10.26 -10.11
CA LYS A 48 7.84 11.64 -10.55
C LYS A 48 7.10 11.89 -11.88
N GLY A 49 6.36 13.00 -11.95
CA GLY A 49 5.58 13.37 -13.13
C GLY A 49 4.30 12.56 -13.35
N SER A 50 3.84 11.77 -12.36
CA SER A 50 2.54 11.09 -12.47
C SER A 50 1.40 12.11 -12.60
N ALA A 51 0.54 11.92 -13.62
CA ALA A 51 -0.64 12.75 -13.83
C ALA A 51 -1.66 12.67 -12.68
N THR A 52 -1.56 11.65 -11.82
CA THR A 52 -2.47 11.44 -10.69
C THR A 52 -2.07 12.17 -9.41
N VAL A 53 -0.92 12.86 -9.37
CA VAL A 53 -0.47 13.64 -8.20
C VAL A 53 -1.53 14.69 -7.82
N ALA A 54 -1.89 15.55 -8.77
CA ALA A 54 -2.89 16.60 -8.54
C ALA A 54 -4.25 16.04 -8.10
N LYS A 55 -4.63 14.85 -8.59
CA LYS A 55 -5.86 14.17 -8.19
C LYS A 55 -5.81 13.69 -6.73
N ALA A 56 -4.70 13.10 -6.30
CA ALA A 56 -4.52 12.66 -4.92
C ALA A 56 -4.49 13.86 -3.95
N GLU A 57 -3.77 14.92 -4.30
CA GLU A 57 -3.72 16.16 -3.51
C GLU A 57 -5.09 16.85 -3.41
N ALA A 58 -5.87 16.87 -4.50
CA ALA A 58 -7.23 17.41 -4.51
C ALA A 58 -8.19 16.66 -3.58
N HIS A 59 -7.92 15.38 -3.28
CA HIS A 59 -8.64 14.61 -2.25
C HIS A 59 -8.06 14.81 -0.84
N GLY A 60 -7.14 15.76 -0.68
CA GLY A 60 -6.50 16.12 0.59
C GLY A 60 -5.61 14.99 1.13
N LEU A 61 -5.00 14.18 0.27
CA LEU A 61 -4.03 13.16 0.67
C LEU A 61 -2.62 13.72 0.64
N LYS A 62 -1.76 13.24 1.55
CA LYS A 62 -0.32 13.49 1.47
C LYS A 62 0.25 12.73 0.27
N VAL A 63 1.08 13.37 -0.54
CA VAL A 63 1.70 12.75 -1.71
C VAL A 63 3.21 12.97 -1.67
N THR A 64 3.99 11.93 -1.99
CA THR A 64 5.45 12.00 -2.13
C THR A 64 5.94 10.95 -3.13
N ASP A 65 7.23 10.93 -3.42
CA ASP A 65 7.84 9.85 -4.21
C ASP A 65 7.76 8.49 -3.49
N VAL A 66 7.82 7.40 -4.27
CA VAL A 66 7.65 6.03 -3.75
C VAL A 66 8.67 5.71 -2.65
N ALA A 67 9.96 6.01 -2.88
CA ALA A 67 11.01 5.68 -1.94
C ALA A 67 10.79 6.36 -0.58
N SER A 68 10.47 7.66 -0.57
CA SER A 68 10.15 8.40 0.65
C SER A 68 8.89 7.88 1.35
N ALA A 69 7.84 7.55 0.60
CA ALA A 69 6.61 7.00 1.17
C ALA A 69 6.88 5.65 1.86
N VAL A 70 7.63 4.77 1.20
CA VAL A 70 7.99 3.45 1.72
C VAL A 70 8.89 3.56 2.95
N ALA A 71 9.91 4.42 2.91
CA ALA A 71 10.84 4.60 4.03
C ALA A 71 10.16 5.09 5.32
N ALA A 72 9.09 5.88 5.19
CA ALA A 72 8.35 6.41 6.32
C ALA A 72 7.28 5.45 6.87
N ALA A 73 6.83 4.47 6.07
CA ALA A 73 5.66 3.65 6.36
C ALA A 73 5.97 2.41 7.22
N ASP A 74 4.95 1.96 7.94
CA ASP A 74 4.95 0.69 8.66
C ASP A 74 4.20 -0.38 7.85
N VAL A 75 3.22 0.05 7.04
CA VAL A 75 2.48 -0.79 6.10
C VAL A 75 2.59 -0.17 4.69
N VAL A 76 2.98 -0.98 3.71
CA VAL A 76 3.10 -0.57 2.31
C VAL A 76 2.12 -1.38 1.46
N MET A 77 1.14 -0.71 0.87
CA MET A 77 0.13 -1.31 0.00
C MET A 77 0.48 -1.06 -1.47
N ILE A 78 0.73 -2.13 -2.22
CA ILE A 78 1.07 -2.05 -3.64
C ILE A 78 -0.19 -2.16 -4.51
N LEU A 79 -0.51 -1.07 -5.23
CA LEU A 79 -1.71 -0.93 -6.07
C LEU A 79 -1.37 -0.44 -7.49
N THR A 80 -0.13 -0.67 -7.93
CA THR A 80 0.28 -0.51 -9.32
C THR A 80 -0.13 -1.73 -10.15
N PRO A 81 -0.23 -1.60 -11.49
CA PRO A 81 -0.48 -2.74 -12.37
C PRO A 81 0.52 -3.89 -12.14
N ASP A 82 0.03 -5.13 -12.19
CA ASP A 82 0.77 -6.34 -11.79
C ASP A 82 2.08 -6.50 -12.57
N GLU A 83 2.08 -6.14 -13.86
CA GLU A 83 3.24 -6.20 -14.76
C GLU A 83 4.40 -5.28 -14.34
N PHE A 84 4.15 -4.26 -13.51
CA PHE A 84 5.17 -3.32 -13.04
C PHE A 84 5.65 -3.61 -11.63
N GLN A 85 4.95 -4.46 -10.86
CA GLN A 85 5.23 -4.66 -9.44
C GLN A 85 6.62 -5.24 -9.18
N SER A 86 7.13 -6.12 -10.06
CA SER A 86 8.48 -6.70 -9.90
C SER A 86 9.58 -5.64 -9.93
N GLN A 87 9.55 -4.79 -10.96
CA GLN A 87 10.55 -3.74 -11.14
C GLN A 87 10.43 -2.66 -10.05
N LEU A 88 9.21 -2.25 -9.74
CA LEU A 88 8.93 -1.30 -8.66
C LEU A 88 9.44 -1.82 -7.32
N TYR A 89 9.14 -3.09 -7.01
CA TYR A 89 9.55 -3.70 -5.74
C TYR A 89 11.07 -3.67 -5.60
N LYS A 90 11.79 -4.17 -6.61
CA LYS A 90 13.26 -4.25 -6.58
C LYS A 90 13.94 -2.89 -6.48
N ASN A 91 13.41 -1.88 -7.17
CA ASN A 91 14.12 -0.61 -7.34
C ASN A 91 13.75 0.43 -6.26
N GLU A 92 12.51 0.44 -5.78
CA GLU A 92 11.99 1.54 -4.97
C GLU A 92 11.35 1.08 -3.65
N VAL A 93 10.89 -0.17 -3.54
CA VAL A 93 10.20 -0.65 -2.32
C VAL A 93 11.14 -1.43 -1.40
N GLU A 94 11.70 -2.54 -1.88
CA GLU A 94 12.60 -3.42 -1.12
C GLU A 94 13.76 -2.69 -0.43
N PRO A 95 14.52 -1.80 -1.12
CA PRO A 95 15.65 -1.12 -0.49
C PRO A 95 15.24 -0.08 0.56
N ASN A 96 13.97 0.36 0.56
CA ASN A 96 13.47 1.41 1.45
C ASN A 96 12.56 0.85 2.56
N LEU A 97 12.12 -0.41 2.46
CA LEU A 97 11.26 -1.04 3.47
C LEU A 97 11.97 -1.16 4.80
N LYS A 98 11.36 -0.62 5.86
CA LYS A 98 11.81 -0.82 7.24
C LYS A 98 11.89 -2.31 7.55
N LYS A 99 12.80 -2.67 8.47
CA LYS A 99 12.85 -4.02 9.02
C LYS A 99 11.53 -4.32 9.76
N GLY A 100 10.91 -5.46 9.47
CA GLY A 100 9.64 -5.85 10.10
C GLY A 100 8.41 -5.06 9.63
N ALA A 101 8.50 -4.34 8.51
CA ALA A 101 7.33 -3.69 7.92
C ALA A 101 6.37 -4.72 7.32
N THR A 102 5.12 -4.30 7.12
CA THR A 102 4.10 -5.09 6.43
C THR A 102 4.02 -4.70 4.95
N LEU A 103 4.16 -5.67 4.06
CA LEU A 103 3.94 -5.54 2.62
C LEU A 103 2.57 -6.12 2.25
N ALA A 104 1.72 -5.31 1.64
CA ALA A 104 0.34 -5.66 1.35
C ALA A 104 0.01 -5.52 -0.15
N PHE A 105 -0.89 -6.39 -0.63
CA PHE A 105 -1.36 -6.42 -2.02
C PHE A 105 -2.88 -6.52 -2.11
N SER A 106 -3.45 -6.13 -3.25
CA SER A 106 -4.86 -6.39 -3.57
C SER A 106 -5.08 -7.54 -4.55
N HIS A 107 -3.99 -8.11 -5.07
CA HIS A 107 -4.01 -9.29 -5.90
C HIS A 107 -2.75 -10.12 -5.64
N GLY A 108 -2.89 -11.44 -5.67
CA GLY A 108 -1.79 -12.36 -5.30
C GLY A 108 -0.78 -12.62 -6.41
N PHE A 109 -0.97 -12.09 -7.63
CA PHE A 109 -0.18 -12.47 -8.81
C PHE A 109 1.32 -12.36 -8.61
N ALA A 110 1.81 -11.19 -8.18
CA ALA A 110 3.24 -10.94 -8.09
C ALA A 110 3.93 -11.86 -7.05
N ILE A 111 3.27 -12.16 -5.94
CA ILE A 111 3.76 -13.09 -4.93
C ILE A 111 3.67 -14.54 -5.42
N HIS A 112 2.50 -14.95 -5.93
CA HIS A 112 2.26 -16.35 -6.33
C HIS A 112 3.16 -16.81 -7.47
N TYR A 113 3.49 -15.93 -8.40
CA TYR A 113 4.35 -16.21 -9.55
C TYR A 113 5.81 -15.75 -9.37
N ASN A 114 6.25 -15.55 -8.12
CA ASN A 114 7.64 -15.18 -7.76
C ASN A 114 8.19 -13.94 -8.50
N GLN A 115 7.31 -13.02 -8.90
CA GLN A 115 7.72 -11.74 -9.47
C GLN A 115 8.20 -10.78 -8.37
N VAL A 116 7.66 -10.95 -7.16
CA VAL A 116 8.12 -10.32 -5.92
C VAL A 116 8.45 -11.42 -4.92
N VAL A 117 9.70 -11.44 -4.45
CA VAL A 117 10.17 -12.34 -3.41
C VAL A 117 10.49 -11.50 -2.17
N PRO A 118 9.58 -11.44 -1.18
CA PRO A 118 9.75 -10.61 0.00
C PRO A 118 10.86 -11.13 0.91
N ARG A 119 11.53 -10.21 1.62
CA ARG A 119 12.49 -10.58 2.66
C ARG A 119 11.77 -11.31 3.79
N ALA A 120 12.47 -12.23 4.47
CA ALA A 120 11.89 -13.07 5.51
C ALA A 120 11.45 -12.30 6.77
N ASP A 121 11.91 -11.07 6.98
CA ASP A 121 11.51 -10.24 8.12
C ASP A 121 10.16 -9.55 7.94
N LEU A 122 9.60 -9.55 6.72
CA LEU A 122 8.38 -8.81 6.40
C LEU A 122 7.13 -9.65 6.70
N ASP A 123 6.11 -8.99 7.25
CA ASP A 123 4.75 -9.53 7.16
C ASP A 123 4.23 -9.32 5.74
N VAL A 124 3.63 -10.34 5.14
CA VAL A 124 3.10 -10.27 3.77
C VAL A 124 1.61 -10.63 3.79
N ILE A 125 0.76 -9.65 3.48
CA ILE A 125 -0.70 -9.79 3.60
C ILE A 125 -1.41 -9.40 2.30
N MET A 126 -2.69 -9.75 2.19
CA MET A 126 -3.52 -9.37 1.06
C MET A 126 -4.90 -8.92 1.53
N ILE A 127 -5.37 -7.79 1.00
CA ILE A 127 -6.74 -7.30 1.12
C ILE A 127 -7.24 -7.08 -0.30
N ALA A 128 -8.11 -7.98 -0.76
CA ALA A 128 -8.60 -8.01 -2.14
C ALA A 128 -10.11 -7.75 -2.17
N PRO A 129 -10.56 -6.47 -2.20
CA PRO A 129 -11.97 -6.13 -2.31
C PRO A 129 -12.64 -6.87 -3.46
N LYS A 130 -13.76 -7.53 -3.18
CA LYS A 130 -14.65 -8.10 -4.20
C LYS A 130 -15.75 -7.08 -4.47
N ALA A 131 -15.92 -6.71 -5.73
CA ALA A 131 -17.08 -5.97 -6.22
C ALA A 131 -18.10 -6.96 -6.79
#